data_AF-A0AAE3G0V4-F1
#
_entry.id   AF-A0AAE3G0V4-F1
#
_cell.length_a   1.000
_cell.length_b   1.000
_cell.length_c   1.000
_cell.angle_alpha   90.00
_cell.angle_beta   90.00
_cell.angle_gamma   90.00
#
_symmetry.space_group_name_H-M   'P 1'
#
loop_
_entity.id
_entity.type
_entity.pdbx_description
1 polymer ?
#
loop_
_entity_poly.entity_id
_entity_poly.type
_entity_poly.pdbx_seq_one_letter_code
_entity_poly.pdbx_strand_id
1 'polypeptide(L)'
;MDPSYSAGLQSISKEYDEEPLTIEGTIPDWLSGVLLRNGPGKFEIGEREVTHWFDGLAYLRRYAIAEGEIMFTGRFLRSEEYNYATTKGELYRDQFGTNIDHSVLRRIYLTLRGGFTDNCVVNIDRWGLSTEPCALTETARAVTFDQQTLKTNSSLTRVPDVDITGALAHVQYDFGRDVVITLGYQFGRRGSYVLLETEWHTGKTRTITTIPVSQPAYIHSFTLTPTHIVVTEPPFRFSPKRALRGHTYGNCFKYDETGATRFFVIDRALDEVVSVLETDPFFVFHHVNAYNQNNNKIVVDLVAYDDPAIIDALTLQRLQKSGATIPTGRLNRYTLNFVNTTVTNTSLSTGPIEFPTIAYQSYNGQPYRYLYGAGHTQEEPHQIQDCITKVDTETGTTTQWSQNGIFVGEPLVVEKPEATAEDDCVLLVPALDTDTERSGLILISGADLSEYGRGMLPTTLPFGFHGQFYTAESIPQRSMT
;
A
#
# COMPACT_ATOMS: atom_id res chain seq x y z
N MET A 1 27.81 -12.81 5.27
CA MET A 1 26.75 -13.66 4.72
C MET A 1 25.62 -12.72 4.35
N ASP A 2 25.03 -12.90 3.19
CA ASP A 2 23.88 -12.08 2.80
C ASP A 2 22.71 -12.35 3.76
N PRO A 3 21.81 -11.39 3.98
CA PRO A 3 20.63 -11.62 4.81
C PRO A 3 19.82 -12.82 4.27
N SER A 4 19.25 -13.64 5.15
CA SER A 4 18.50 -14.84 4.73
C SER A 4 17.34 -14.51 3.79
N TYR A 5 16.71 -13.34 3.96
CA TYR A 5 15.63 -12.84 3.11
C TYR A 5 16.09 -12.25 1.76
N SER A 6 17.39 -12.21 1.45
CA SER A 6 17.92 -11.54 0.25
C SER A 6 17.34 -12.06 -1.06
N ALA A 7 16.92 -13.34 -1.12
CA ALA A 7 16.25 -13.91 -2.27
C ALA A 7 14.93 -13.18 -2.64
N GLY A 8 14.25 -12.58 -1.66
CA GLY A 8 13.06 -11.75 -1.89
C GLY A 8 13.38 -10.34 -2.43
N LEU A 9 14.65 -9.97 -2.55
CA LEU A 9 15.12 -8.69 -3.09
C LEU A 9 15.85 -8.84 -4.44
N GLN A 10 15.77 -10.02 -5.05
CA GLN A 10 16.37 -10.30 -6.35
C GLN A 10 15.33 -10.21 -7.46
N SER A 11 15.77 -9.94 -8.68
CA SER A 11 14.88 -9.91 -9.83
C SER A 11 14.36 -11.30 -10.21
N ILE A 12 13.09 -11.37 -10.56
CA ILE A 12 12.53 -12.53 -11.26
C ILE A 12 12.71 -12.34 -12.77
N SER A 13 13.01 -13.41 -13.48
CA SER A 13 13.07 -13.41 -14.96
C SER A 13 11.91 -14.17 -15.59
N LYS A 14 11.31 -15.10 -14.84
CA LYS A 14 10.26 -15.99 -15.31
C LYS A 14 8.87 -15.37 -15.14
N GLU A 15 8.06 -15.53 -16.17
CA GLU A 15 6.61 -15.32 -16.12
C GLU A 15 5.91 -16.69 -16.02
N TYR A 16 4.76 -16.72 -15.37
CA TYR A 16 3.97 -17.91 -15.12
C TYR A 16 2.58 -17.75 -15.71
N ASP A 17 2.04 -18.83 -16.25
CA ASP A 17 0.70 -18.86 -16.85
C ASP A 17 -0.05 -20.08 -16.30
N GLU A 18 -0.99 -19.83 -15.38
CA GLU A 18 -1.79 -20.85 -14.71
C GLU A 18 -0.96 -22.05 -14.21
N GLU A 19 0.11 -21.76 -13.47
CA GLU A 19 0.96 -22.76 -12.85
C GLU A 19 0.28 -23.30 -11.57
N PRO A 20 0.02 -24.61 -11.44
CA PRO A 20 -0.54 -25.16 -10.22
C PRO A 20 0.46 -25.07 -9.06
N LEU A 21 0.02 -24.56 -7.92
CA LEU A 21 0.85 -24.56 -6.72
C LEU A 21 0.80 -25.92 -6.02
N THR A 22 1.92 -26.31 -5.40
CA THR A 22 1.95 -27.52 -4.56
C THR A 22 1.22 -27.22 -3.25
N ILE A 23 0.09 -27.89 -3.02
CA ILE A 23 -0.74 -27.70 -1.82
C ILE A 23 -0.23 -28.56 -0.66
N GLU A 24 -0.04 -27.92 0.48
CA GLU A 24 0.27 -28.55 1.77
C GLU A 24 -0.83 -28.13 2.77
N GLY A 25 -1.52 -29.08 3.41
CA GLY A 25 -2.66 -28.80 4.30
C GLY A 25 -4.02 -28.90 3.59
N THR A 26 -5.02 -28.13 4.03
CA THR A 26 -6.38 -28.15 3.48
C THR A 26 -6.92 -26.73 3.33
N ILE A 27 -7.17 -26.33 2.08
CA ILE A 27 -7.78 -25.04 1.75
C ILE A 27 -9.28 -25.12 2.06
N PRO A 28 -9.89 -24.13 2.74
CA PRO A 28 -11.32 -24.17 3.04
C PRO A 28 -12.20 -24.20 1.78
N ASP A 29 -13.17 -25.12 1.74
CA ASP A 29 -14.04 -25.34 0.55
C ASP A 29 -14.84 -24.11 0.11
N TRP A 30 -15.16 -23.22 1.04
CA TRP A 30 -15.90 -21.99 0.75
C TRP A 30 -15.04 -20.90 0.11
N LEU A 31 -13.71 -21.00 0.23
CA LEU A 31 -12.80 -19.98 -0.26
C LEU A 31 -12.61 -20.15 -1.78
N SER A 32 -13.27 -19.27 -2.53
CA SER A 32 -13.19 -19.25 -3.98
C SER A 32 -13.10 -17.82 -4.50
N GLY A 33 -12.07 -17.52 -5.30
CA GLY A 33 -11.85 -16.19 -5.84
C GLY A 33 -10.44 -15.98 -6.38
N VAL A 34 -10.08 -14.73 -6.60
CA VAL A 34 -8.80 -14.33 -7.19
C VAL A 34 -8.12 -13.30 -6.31
N LEU A 35 -6.95 -13.64 -5.78
CA LEU A 35 -6.04 -12.70 -5.16
C LEU A 35 -5.10 -12.13 -6.23
N LEU A 36 -5.16 -10.83 -6.47
CA LEU A 36 -4.18 -10.09 -7.26
C LEU A 36 -3.22 -9.36 -6.33
N ARG A 37 -1.92 -9.43 -6.61
CA ARG A 37 -0.86 -8.74 -5.86
C ARG A 37 0.06 -7.99 -6.81
N ASN A 38 0.59 -6.87 -6.36
CA ASN A 38 1.56 -6.07 -7.08
C ASN A 38 2.82 -5.83 -6.23
N GLY A 39 3.86 -5.39 -6.91
CA GLY A 39 5.15 -5.13 -6.30
C GLY A 39 6.26 -5.28 -7.33
N PRO A 40 7.50 -4.92 -6.95
CA PRO A 40 8.62 -4.96 -7.87
C PRO A 40 8.93 -6.41 -8.24
N GLY A 41 9.42 -6.61 -9.45
CA GLY A 41 9.95 -7.90 -9.90
C GLY A 41 11.27 -7.80 -10.65
N LYS A 42 11.70 -6.60 -11.03
CA LYS A 42 12.99 -6.40 -11.72
C LYS A 42 13.67 -5.14 -11.23
N PHE A 43 14.88 -5.30 -10.70
CA PHE A 43 15.69 -4.24 -10.10
C PHE A 43 16.84 -3.80 -11.01
N GLU A 44 17.30 -4.63 -11.95
CA GLU A 44 18.35 -4.26 -12.91
C GLU A 44 17.76 -3.72 -14.23
N ILE A 45 18.26 -2.56 -14.64
CA ILE A 45 17.91 -1.84 -15.87
C ILE A 45 19.21 -1.62 -16.66
N GLY A 46 19.42 -2.41 -17.71
CA GLY A 46 20.68 -2.41 -18.45
C GLY A 46 21.85 -2.82 -17.54
N GLU A 47 22.84 -1.94 -17.38
CA GLU A 47 24.04 -2.17 -16.56
C GLU A 47 23.91 -1.66 -15.12
N ARG A 48 22.78 -1.04 -14.76
CA ARG A 48 22.56 -0.44 -13.43
C ARG A 48 21.44 -1.13 -12.68
N GLU A 49 21.53 -1.10 -11.36
CA GLU A 49 20.42 -1.42 -10.46
C GLU A 49 19.66 -0.15 -10.10
N VAL A 50 18.36 -0.26 -9.84
CA VAL A 50 17.59 0.81 -9.19
C VAL A 50 18.04 0.97 -7.74
N THR A 51 17.87 2.16 -7.17
CA THR A 51 18.39 2.49 -5.83
C THR A 51 17.46 2.01 -4.72
N HIS A 52 16.15 2.08 -4.95
CA HIS A 52 15.13 1.91 -3.93
C HIS A 52 14.22 0.72 -4.24
N TRP A 53 13.74 0.03 -3.21
CA TRP A 53 12.84 -1.11 -3.38
C TRP A 53 11.57 -0.74 -4.18
N PHE A 54 11.07 0.48 -3.98
CA PHE A 54 9.92 1.06 -4.70
C PHE A 54 10.15 1.32 -6.19
N ASP A 55 11.40 1.27 -6.68
CA ASP A 55 11.72 1.62 -8.06
C ASP A 55 11.80 0.40 -9.00
N GLY A 56 11.70 -0.81 -8.46
CA GLY A 56 11.68 -2.02 -9.28
C GLY A 56 10.49 -2.03 -10.24
N LEU A 57 10.68 -2.59 -11.45
CA LEU A 57 9.60 -2.65 -12.43
C LEU A 57 8.51 -3.60 -11.95
N ALA A 58 7.25 -3.17 -12.10
CA ALA A 58 6.08 -3.85 -11.58
C ALA A 58 5.89 -5.27 -12.14
N TYR A 59 5.64 -6.22 -11.24
CA TYR A 59 5.32 -7.61 -11.53
C TYR A 59 4.00 -7.98 -10.86
N LEU A 60 2.99 -8.25 -11.68
CA LEU A 60 1.68 -8.68 -11.22
C LEU A 60 1.69 -10.16 -10.89
N ARG A 61 1.01 -10.52 -9.80
CA ARG A 61 0.87 -11.90 -9.32
C ARG A 61 -0.61 -12.19 -9.10
N ARG A 62 -1.08 -13.34 -9.54
CA ARG A 62 -2.45 -13.82 -9.39
C ARG A 62 -2.44 -15.18 -8.73
N TYR A 63 -3.26 -15.34 -7.70
CA TYR A 63 -3.58 -16.64 -7.09
C TYR A 63 -5.07 -16.87 -7.28
N ALA A 64 -5.45 -17.74 -8.20
CA ALA A 64 -6.83 -18.18 -8.36
C ALA A 64 -7.08 -19.39 -7.49
N ILE A 65 -8.02 -19.25 -6.57
CA ILE A 65 -8.36 -20.23 -5.55
C ILE A 65 -9.74 -20.78 -5.90
N ALA A 66 -9.85 -22.09 -6.09
CA ALA A 66 -11.11 -22.78 -6.34
C ALA A 66 -10.96 -24.26 -6.00
N GLU A 67 -11.99 -24.86 -5.42
CA GLU A 67 -12.08 -26.32 -5.21
C GLU A 67 -10.86 -26.93 -4.48
N GLY A 68 -10.28 -26.17 -3.55
CA GLY A 68 -9.12 -26.59 -2.77
C GLY A 68 -7.76 -26.46 -3.49
N GLU A 69 -7.74 -25.96 -4.72
CA GLU A 69 -6.54 -25.75 -5.53
C GLU A 69 -6.17 -24.27 -5.64
N ILE A 70 -4.90 -23.99 -5.95
CA ILE A 70 -4.40 -22.64 -6.20
C ILE A 70 -3.60 -22.61 -7.51
N MET A 71 -4.04 -21.80 -8.46
CA MET A 71 -3.39 -21.58 -9.75
C MET A 71 -2.69 -20.21 -9.75
N PHE A 72 -1.42 -20.19 -10.14
CA PHE A 72 -0.58 -19.00 -10.13
C PHE A 72 -0.30 -18.45 -11.53
N THR A 73 -0.52 -17.15 -11.71
CA THR A 73 -0.10 -16.40 -12.91
C THR A 73 0.82 -15.26 -12.46
N GLY A 74 1.95 -15.06 -13.14
CA GLY A 74 2.92 -14.02 -12.84
C GLY A 74 3.40 -13.32 -14.10
N ARG A 75 3.25 -12.00 -14.19
CA ARG A 75 3.59 -11.24 -15.40
C ARG A 75 4.09 -9.84 -15.08
N PHE A 76 5.13 -9.37 -15.76
CA PHE A 76 5.51 -7.96 -15.70
C PHE A 76 4.42 -7.07 -16.30
N LEU A 77 4.16 -5.95 -15.64
CA LEU A 77 3.31 -4.90 -16.18
C LEU A 77 4.06 -4.23 -17.34
N ARG A 78 3.59 -4.42 -18.57
CA ARG A 78 4.17 -3.86 -19.80
C ARG A 78 3.82 -2.37 -19.96
N SER A 79 4.12 -1.57 -18.94
CA SER A 79 3.96 -0.11 -18.93
C SER A 79 4.91 0.56 -19.94
N GLU A 80 4.72 1.86 -20.21
CA GLU A 80 5.66 2.63 -21.03
C GLU A 80 7.08 2.57 -20.45
N GLU A 81 7.20 2.74 -19.12
CA GLU A 81 8.46 2.61 -18.39
C GLU A 81 9.10 1.22 -18.59
N TYR A 82 8.34 0.13 -18.38
CA TYR A 82 8.86 -1.22 -18.55
C TYR A 82 9.37 -1.47 -19.98
N ASN A 83 8.57 -1.12 -20.99
CA ASN A 83 8.91 -1.36 -22.38
C ASN A 83 10.15 -0.55 -22.79
N TYR A 84 10.25 0.69 -22.33
CA TYR A 84 11.41 1.54 -22.58
C TYR A 84 12.65 0.98 -21.89
N ALA A 85 12.56 0.69 -20.59
CA ALA A 85 13.66 0.16 -19.78
C ALA A 85 14.22 -1.15 -20.34
N THR A 86 13.35 -2.07 -20.76
CA THR A 86 13.77 -3.36 -21.33
C THR A 86 14.31 -3.25 -22.76
N THR A 87 13.83 -2.29 -23.56
CA THR A 87 14.29 -2.10 -24.95
C THR A 87 15.55 -1.24 -25.04
N LYS A 88 15.69 -0.24 -24.18
CA LYS A 88 16.79 0.74 -24.21
C LYS A 88 17.87 0.48 -23.18
N GLY A 89 17.59 -0.31 -22.14
CA GLY A 89 18.55 -0.55 -21.06
C GLY A 89 18.73 0.66 -20.13
N GLU A 90 17.79 1.61 -20.13
CA GLU A 90 17.81 2.80 -19.27
C GLU A 90 16.38 3.20 -18.90
N LEU A 91 16.20 3.89 -17.76
CA LEU A 91 14.88 4.37 -17.33
C LEU A 91 14.37 5.50 -18.22
N TYR A 92 13.08 5.50 -18.50
CA TYR A 92 12.40 6.55 -19.26
C TYR A 92 12.12 7.79 -18.42
N ARG A 93 11.70 7.59 -17.16
CA ARG A 93 11.33 8.66 -16.21
C ARG A 93 11.99 8.44 -14.85
N ASP A 94 12.14 9.54 -14.11
CA ASP A 94 12.56 9.47 -12.72
C ASP A 94 11.53 8.65 -11.92
N GLN A 95 12.04 7.77 -11.06
CA GLN A 95 11.28 6.96 -10.12
C GLN A 95 11.29 7.62 -8.73
N PHE A 96 10.84 6.90 -7.70
CA PHE A 96 10.79 7.42 -6.33
C PHE A 96 12.21 7.71 -5.79
N GLY A 97 13.11 6.74 -5.86
CA GLY A 97 14.48 6.80 -5.36
C GLY A 97 15.56 6.83 -6.44
N THR A 98 15.18 6.77 -7.72
CA THR A 98 16.11 6.56 -8.83
C THR A 98 15.88 7.54 -9.96
N ASN A 99 16.91 8.32 -10.30
CA ASN A 99 16.84 9.26 -11.43
C ASN A 99 17.31 8.60 -12.73
N ILE A 100 16.83 9.14 -13.85
CA ILE A 100 17.37 8.83 -15.19
C ILE A 100 18.74 9.47 -15.40
N ASP A 101 19.56 8.87 -16.27
CA ASP A 101 20.92 9.34 -16.59
C ASP A 101 20.89 10.48 -17.64
N HIS A 102 20.18 11.55 -17.32
CA HIS A 102 20.07 12.74 -18.14
C HIS A 102 20.36 14.01 -17.33
N SER A 103 20.66 15.10 -18.04
CA SER A 103 20.89 16.40 -17.41
C SER A 103 19.66 16.85 -16.62
N VAL A 104 19.89 17.58 -15.52
CA VAL A 104 18.82 18.13 -14.67
C VAL A 104 17.81 18.96 -15.49
N LEU A 105 18.30 19.69 -16.50
CA LEU A 105 17.42 20.45 -17.42
C LEU A 105 16.47 19.54 -18.21
N ARG A 106 16.97 18.40 -18.72
CA ARG A 106 16.13 17.43 -19.44
C ARG A 106 15.11 16.81 -18.50
N ARG A 107 15.50 16.47 -17.27
CA ARG A 107 14.60 15.91 -16.25
C ARG A 107 13.49 16.89 -15.88
N ILE A 108 13.83 18.14 -15.58
CA ILE A 108 12.84 19.21 -15.33
C ILE A 108 11.89 19.39 -16.53
N TYR A 109 12.44 19.40 -17.76
CA TYR A 109 11.62 19.50 -18.97
C TYR A 109 10.62 18.34 -19.10
N LEU A 110 11.04 17.12 -18.77
CA LEU A 110 10.18 15.93 -18.80
C LEU A 110 9.06 16.03 -17.77
N THR A 111 9.36 16.46 -16.54
CA THR A 111 8.36 16.67 -15.48
C THR A 111 7.35 17.76 -15.85
N LEU A 112 7.81 18.90 -16.38
CA LEU A 112 6.93 20.02 -16.78
C LEU A 112 5.96 19.66 -17.92
N ARG A 113 6.25 18.63 -18.70
CA ARG A 113 5.34 18.09 -19.74
C ARG A 113 4.45 16.95 -19.24
N GLY A 114 4.24 16.83 -17.92
CA GLY A 114 3.42 15.79 -17.32
C GLY A 114 4.05 14.40 -17.37
N GLY A 115 5.37 14.34 -17.56
CA GLY A 115 6.10 13.11 -17.74
C GLY A 115 6.46 12.44 -16.42
N PHE A 116 5.46 11.90 -15.73
CA PHE A 116 5.65 11.04 -14.58
C PHE A 116 5.67 9.57 -15.02
N THR A 117 6.34 8.71 -14.25
CA THR A 117 6.40 7.29 -14.57
C THR A 117 5.02 6.63 -14.48
N ASP A 118 4.81 5.63 -15.32
CA ASP A 118 3.68 4.71 -15.24
C ASP A 118 4.11 3.32 -14.73
N ASN A 119 5.28 3.22 -14.09
CA ASN A 119 5.67 2.05 -13.30
C ASN A 119 4.74 1.88 -12.09
N CYS A 120 3.54 1.36 -12.36
CA CYS A 120 2.48 1.22 -11.39
C CYS A 120 2.71 -0.02 -10.53
N VAL A 121 3.63 0.09 -9.57
CA VAL A 121 4.17 -1.03 -8.78
C VAL A 121 3.51 -1.22 -7.40
N VAL A 122 2.76 -0.22 -6.93
CA VAL A 122 2.35 -0.12 -5.52
C VAL A 122 1.12 -0.99 -5.23
N ASN A 123 0.00 -0.72 -5.89
CA ASN A 123 -1.28 -1.34 -5.56
C ASN A 123 -2.05 -1.80 -6.81
N ILE A 124 -3.18 -2.45 -6.61
CA ILE A 124 -4.17 -2.82 -7.62
C ILE A 124 -5.52 -2.32 -7.17
N ASP A 125 -6.32 -1.83 -8.12
CA ASP A 125 -7.64 -1.29 -7.86
C ASP A 125 -8.54 -1.51 -9.10
N ARG A 126 -9.82 -1.18 -8.97
CA ARG A 126 -10.80 -1.19 -10.04
C ARG A 126 -11.65 0.08 -9.94
N TRP A 127 -11.69 0.86 -11.02
CA TRP A 127 -12.39 2.15 -11.05
C TRP A 127 -13.40 2.24 -12.19
N GLY A 128 -14.46 3.03 -11.96
CA GLY A 128 -15.27 3.71 -12.97
C GLY A 128 -15.59 2.93 -14.24
N LEU A 129 -16.58 2.03 -14.18
CA LEU A 129 -17.03 1.13 -15.27
C LEU A 129 -16.02 0.11 -15.80
N SER A 130 -14.74 0.17 -15.42
CA SER A 130 -13.77 -0.82 -15.88
C SER A 130 -14.10 -2.18 -15.28
N THR A 131 -14.45 -3.15 -16.13
CA THR A 131 -14.49 -4.57 -15.74
C THR A 131 -13.09 -5.10 -15.45
N GLU A 132 -12.05 -4.39 -15.89
CA GLU A 132 -10.66 -4.76 -15.74
C GLU A 132 -10.02 -4.07 -14.53
N PRO A 133 -9.17 -4.77 -13.77
CA PRO A 133 -8.35 -4.15 -12.74
C PRO A 133 -7.28 -3.24 -13.36
N CYS A 134 -6.76 -2.33 -12.54
CA CYS A 134 -5.67 -1.44 -12.87
C CYS A 134 -4.59 -1.45 -11.78
N ALA A 135 -3.34 -1.38 -12.21
CA ALA A 135 -2.18 -1.25 -11.33
C ALA A 135 -1.93 0.24 -11.05
N LEU A 136 -1.56 0.55 -9.81
CA LEU A 136 -1.42 1.92 -9.32
C LEU A 136 -0.01 2.22 -8.80
N THR A 137 0.35 3.50 -8.84
CA THR A 137 1.45 4.12 -8.09
C THR A 137 1.00 5.52 -7.64
N GLU A 138 1.89 6.31 -7.04
CA GLU A 138 1.56 7.63 -6.48
C GLU A 138 1.54 8.77 -7.53
N THR A 139 1.76 8.43 -8.81
CA THR A 139 1.56 9.35 -9.93
C THR A 139 0.08 9.38 -10.31
N ALA A 140 -0.31 10.36 -11.14
CA ALA A 140 -1.66 10.39 -11.71
C ALA A 140 -1.83 9.35 -12.84
N ARG A 141 -0.97 8.33 -12.93
CA ARG A 141 -1.05 7.25 -13.93
C ARG A 141 -1.64 6.00 -13.32
N ALA A 142 -2.29 5.21 -14.15
CA ALA A 142 -2.70 3.85 -13.86
C ALA A 142 -2.58 3.00 -15.12
N VAL A 143 -2.40 1.69 -14.95
CA VAL A 143 -2.24 0.78 -16.08
C VAL A 143 -3.24 -0.37 -15.95
N THR A 144 -4.17 -0.49 -16.90
CA THR A 144 -5.16 -1.57 -16.92
C THR A 144 -4.54 -2.86 -17.43
N PHE A 145 -5.07 -3.99 -16.97
CA PHE A 145 -4.63 -5.31 -17.38
C PHE A 145 -5.77 -6.33 -17.28
N ASP A 146 -5.69 -7.39 -18.08
CA ASP A 146 -6.63 -8.49 -18.04
C ASP A 146 -6.47 -9.30 -16.74
N GLN A 147 -7.55 -9.48 -15.99
CA GLN A 147 -7.50 -10.11 -14.66
C GLN A 147 -7.03 -11.58 -14.71
N GLN A 148 -7.34 -12.32 -15.77
CA GLN A 148 -7.03 -13.76 -15.84
C GLN A 148 -5.59 -14.00 -16.26
N THR A 149 -5.18 -13.35 -17.35
CA THR A 149 -3.88 -13.55 -17.99
C THR A 149 -2.80 -12.59 -17.49
N LEU A 150 -3.18 -11.52 -16.78
CA LEU A 150 -2.33 -10.40 -16.36
C LEU A 150 -1.69 -9.61 -17.51
N LYS A 151 -2.17 -9.79 -18.75
CA LYS A 151 -1.67 -9.04 -19.90
C LYS A 151 -2.06 -7.57 -19.77
N THR A 152 -1.07 -6.70 -19.93
CA THR A 152 -1.27 -5.25 -19.90
C THR A 152 -2.08 -4.80 -21.10
N ASN A 153 -3.07 -3.94 -20.84
CA ASN A 153 -3.97 -3.40 -21.85
C ASN A 153 -3.60 -1.96 -22.21
N SER A 154 -3.74 -1.02 -21.27
CA SER A 154 -3.52 0.41 -21.56
C SER A 154 -3.02 1.21 -20.36
N SER A 155 -2.24 2.25 -20.63
CA SER A 155 -1.78 3.24 -19.64
C SER A 155 -2.70 4.46 -19.72
N LEU A 156 -3.29 4.87 -18.59
CA LEU A 156 -4.32 5.90 -18.49
C LEU A 156 -3.92 6.98 -17.47
N THR A 157 -4.51 8.16 -17.61
CA THR A 157 -4.43 9.20 -16.57
C THR A 157 -5.63 9.09 -15.65
N ARG A 158 -5.37 9.05 -14.35
CA ARG A 158 -6.36 9.08 -13.29
C ARG A 158 -7.01 10.45 -13.24
N VAL A 159 -8.34 10.48 -13.32
CA VAL A 159 -9.13 11.71 -13.22
C VAL A 159 -8.62 12.80 -14.19
N PRO A 160 -8.67 12.54 -15.52
CA PRO A 160 -7.99 13.37 -16.52
C PRO A 160 -8.51 14.82 -16.60
N ASP A 161 -9.72 15.07 -16.10
CA ASP A 161 -10.36 16.39 -16.10
C ASP A 161 -9.98 17.26 -14.89
N VAL A 162 -9.16 16.73 -13.97
CA VAL A 162 -8.68 17.46 -12.79
C VAL A 162 -7.18 17.67 -12.91
N ASP A 163 -6.74 18.91 -12.73
CA ASP A 163 -5.32 19.29 -12.74
C ASP A 163 -4.62 18.74 -11.48
N ILE A 164 -4.15 17.50 -11.52
CA ILE A 164 -3.35 16.89 -10.45
C ILE A 164 -2.04 16.32 -11.02
N THR A 165 -1.00 16.46 -10.21
CA THR A 165 0.36 15.98 -10.53
C THR A 165 0.62 14.56 -10.03
N GLY A 166 -0.13 14.11 -9.04
CA GLY A 166 -0.05 12.77 -8.44
C GLY A 166 -1.36 12.42 -7.74
N ALA A 167 -1.55 11.14 -7.44
CA ALA A 167 -2.69 10.65 -6.68
C ALA A 167 -2.31 9.40 -5.90
N LEU A 168 -2.90 9.20 -4.74
CA LEU A 168 -2.58 8.06 -3.87
C LEU A 168 -2.89 6.71 -4.50
N ALA A 169 -2.02 5.72 -4.28
CA ALA A 169 -2.31 4.31 -4.61
C ALA A 169 -3.24 3.64 -3.57
N HIS A 170 -3.46 4.32 -2.44
CA HIS A 170 -4.38 3.96 -1.38
C HIS A 170 -5.66 4.79 -1.50
N VAL A 171 -6.65 4.24 -2.20
CA VAL A 171 -7.99 4.86 -2.27
C VAL A 171 -8.79 4.51 -1.02
N GLN A 172 -10.00 5.04 -0.89
CA GLN A 172 -10.96 4.59 0.11
C GLN A 172 -12.28 4.24 -0.56
N TYR A 173 -12.86 3.10 -0.22
CA TYR A 173 -14.16 2.69 -0.71
C TYR A 173 -15.27 3.08 0.26
N ASP A 174 -16.38 3.52 -0.31
CA ASP A 174 -17.63 3.69 0.39
C ASP A 174 -18.70 2.86 -0.30
N PHE A 175 -18.84 1.63 0.19
CA PHE A 175 -19.80 0.65 -0.31
C PHE A 175 -21.26 1.08 -0.14
N GLY A 176 -21.55 2.01 0.79
CA GLY A 176 -22.91 2.51 0.99
C GLY A 176 -23.34 3.55 -0.05
N ARG A 177 -22.39 4.20 -0.73
CA ARG A 177 -22.65 5.24 -1.74
C ARG A 177 -22.19 4.88 -3.15
N ASP A 178 -21.62 3.71 -3.32
CA ASP A 178 -21.04 3.24 -4.56
C ASP A 178 -19.90 4.12 -5.14
N VAL A 179 -19.00 4.59 -4.28
CA VAL A 179 -17.92 5.53 -4.65
C VAL A 179 -16.53 5.12 -4.15
N VAL A 180 -15.52 5.56 -4.91
CA VAL A 180 -14.11 5.56 -4.54
C VAL A 180 -13.67 6.99 -4.23
N ILE A 181 -12.96 7.17 -3.12
CA ILE A 181 -12.35 8.44 -2.73
C ILE A 181 -10.83 8.33 -2.89
N THR A 182 -10.19 9.35 -3.45
CA THR A 182 -8.72 9.44 -3.52
C THR A 182 -8.26 10.85 -3.20
N LEU A 183 -7.02 10.97 -2.75
CA LEU A 183 -6.32 12.25 -2.60
C LEU A 183 -5.39 12.47 -3.80
N GLY A 184 -5.50 13.63 -4.43
CA GLY A 184 -4.58 14.11 -5.45
C GLY A 184 -3.68 15.24 -4.94
N TYR A 185 -2.53 15.42 -5.58
CA TYR A 185 -1.57 16.49 -5.27
C TYR A 185 -1.48 17.51 -6.38
N GLN A 186 -1.46 18.79 -6.01
CA GLN A 186 -0.99 19.87 -6.88
C GLN A 186 0.32 20.42 -6.32
N PHE A 187 1.43 20.17 -7.02
CA PHE A 187 2.70 20.85 -6.75
C PHE A 187 2.80 22.15 -7.55
N GLY A 188 3.27 23.23 -6.94
CA GLY A 188 3.39 24.53 -7.62
C GLY A 188 3.63 25.70 -6.67
N ARG A 189 3.43 26.94 -7.16
CA ARG A 189 3.55 28.16 -6.34
C ARG A 189 2.52 28.23 -5.21
N ARG A 190 1.40 27.55 -5.36
CA ARG A 190 0.38 27.30 -4.33
C ARG A 190 0.10 25.81 -4.39
N GLY A 191 0.58 25.06 -3.39
CA GLY A 191 0.31 23.64 -3.31
C GLY A 191 -1.12 23.39 -2.84
N SER A 192 -1.65 22.22 -3.16
CA SER A 192 -2.92 21.79 -2.59
C SER A 192 -3.01 20.27 -2.53
N TYR A 193 -3.87 19.80 -1.63
CA TYR A 193 -4.45 18.47 -1.71
C TYR A 193 -5.84 18.58 -2.32
N VAL A 194 -6.18 17.70 -3.25
CA VAL A 194 -7.48 17.67 -3.93
C VAL A 194 -8.15 16.35 -3.58
N LEU A 195 -9.21 16.40 -2.76
CA LEU A 195 -10.02 15.22 -2.47
C LEU A 195 -11.02 14.99 -3.60
N LEU A 196 -11.02 13.78 -4.14
CA LEU A 196 -11.77 13.40 -5.32
C LEU A 196 -12.65 12.20 -5.00
N GLU A 197 -13.90 12.25 -5.44
CA GLU A 197 -14.87 11.16 -5.33
C GLU A 197 -15.25 10.71 -6.73
N THR A 198 -15.14 9.41 -7.00
CA THR A 198 -15.46 8.79 -8.29
C THR A 198 -16.51 7.71 -8.11
N GLU A 199 -17.63 7.86 -8.81
CA GLU A 199 -18.70 6.85 -8.83
C GLU A 199 -18.25 5.56 -9.52
N TRP A 200 -18.48 4.40 -8.91
CA TRP A 200 -18.10 3.11 -9.51
C TRP A 200 -18.80 2.85 -10.84
N HIS A 201 -20.11 3.11 -10.89
CA HIS A 201 -20.95 2.74 -12.02
C HIS A 201 -20.91 3.71 -13.19
N THR A 202 -20.43 4.93 -13.01
CA THR A 202 -20.38 5.92 -14.10
C THR A 202 -18.95 6.35 -14.41
N GLY A 203 -18.00 6.14 -13.49
CA GLY A 203 -16.66 6.71 -13.55
C GLY A 203 -16.65 8.24 -13.45
N LYS A 204 -17.78 8.87 -13.15
CA LYS A 204 -17.86 10.31 -12.99
C LYS A 204 -17.15 10.71 -11.72
N THR A 205 -16.17 11.60 -11.86
CA THR A 205 -15.43 12.16 -10.74
C THR A 205 -15.92 13.57 -10.42
N ARG A 206 -16.01 13.89 -9.12
CA ARG A 206 -16.17 15.25 -8.62
C ARG A 206 -15.09 15.56 -7.59
N THR A 207 -14.76 16.84 -7.46
CA THR A 207 -13.97 17.34 -6.33
C THR A 207 -14.89 17.43 -5.10
N ILE A 208 -14.47 16.81 -4.01
CA ILE A 208 -15.04 17.04 -2.67
C ILE A 208 -14.56 18.41 -2.22
N THR A 209 -13.24 18.54 -1.99
CA THR A 209 -12.66 19.79 -1.50
C THR A 209 -11.20 19.93 -1.95
N THR A 210 -10.71 21.15 -1.90
CA THR A 210 -9.30 21.48 -2.17
C THR A 210 -8.69 22.14 -0.94
N ILE A 211 -7.67 21.51 -0.37
CA ILE A 211 -6.99 21.96 0.86
C ILE A 211 -5.73 22.73 0.46
N PRO A 212 -5.72 24.07 0.52
CA PRO A 212 -4.55 24.85 0.13
C PRO A 212 -3.42 24.69 1.16
N VAL A 213 -2.21 24.39 0.69
CA VAL A 213 -1.01 24.27 1.52
C VAL A 213 0.19 24.93 0.85
N SER A 214 1.09 25.50 1.65
CA SER A 214 2.29 26.16 1.13
C SER A 214 3.31 25.15 0.59
N GLN A 215 3.45 24.02 1.28
CA GLN A 215 4.37 22.93 0.94
C GLN A 215 3.66 21.60 1.22
N PRO A 216 3.14 20.91 0.18
CA PRO A 216 2.53 19.61 0.36
C PRO A 216 3.50 18.63 1.02
N ALA A 217 3.00 17.86 1.98
CA ALA A 217 3.71 16.75 2.59
C ALA A 217 3.58 15.49 1.74
N TYR A 218 4.48 14.54 2.00
CA TYR A 218 4.31 13.18 1.53
C TYR A 218 3.22 12.51 2.37
N ILE A 219 2.06 12.33 1.77
CA ILE A 219 0.96 11.55 2.31
C ILE A 219 0.91 10.29 1.46
N HIS A 220 0.86 9.12 2.09
CA HIS A 220 0.83 7.84 1.37
C HIS A 220 -0.57 7.22 1.38
N SER A 221 -1.33 7.52 2.42
CA SER A 221 -2.68 7.03 2.64
C SER A 221 -3.49 8.01 3.49
N PHE A 222 -4.79 7.77 3.58
CA PHE A 222 -5.74 8.54 4.37
C PHE A 222 -6.90 7.63 4.75
N THR A 223 -7.76 8.07 5.66
CA THR A 223 -8.88 7.25 6.16
C THR A 223 -10.19 8.01 6.18
N LEU A 224 -11.31 7.30 6.38
CA LEU A 224 -12.64 7.87 6.45
C LEU A 224 -13.47 7.25 7.57
N THR A 225 -14.48 7.99 7.98
CA THR A 225 -15.63 7.51 8.75
C THR A 225 -16.89 7.69 7.90
N PRO A 226 -18.08 7.21 8.32
CA PRO A 226 -19.32 7.47 7.61
C PRO A 226 -19.61 8.95 7.34
N THR A 227 -19.09 9.86 8.18
CA THR A 227 -19.39 11.29 8.09
C THR A 227 -18.17 12.18 7.82
N HIS A 228 -16.95 11.67 7.99
CA HIS A 228 -15.74 12.48 7.79
C HIS A 228 -14.68 11.78 6.93
N ILE A 229 -13.82 12.57 6.29
CA ILE A 229 -12.54 12.12 5.75
C ILE A 229 -11.45 12.71 6.63
N VAL A 230 -10.44 11.92 6.99
CA VAL A 230 -9.29 12.38 7.77
C VAL A 230 -8.03 12.23 6.94
N VAL A 231 -7.40 13.37 6.64
CA VAL A 231 -6.11 13.43 5.95
C VAL A 231 -5.03 13.75 6.97
N THR A 232 -4.14 12.80 7.22
CA THR A 232 -3.00 12.92 8.13
C THR A 232 -1.79 13.44 7.39
N GLU A 233 -1.37 14.66 7.71
CA GLU A 233 -0.23 15.32 7.08
C GLU A 233 0.99 15.33 8.02
N PRO A 234 1.96 14.42 7.82
CA PRO A 234 3.20 14.43 8.58
C PRO A 234 4.08 15.64 8.19
N PRO A 235 5.00 16.11 9.05
CA PRO A 235 5.89 17.22 8.72
C PRO A 235 7.04 16.83 7.77
N PHE A 236 6.78 15.96 6.80
CA PHE A 236 7.70 15.54 5.74
C PHE A 236 7.34 16.26 4.43
N ARG A 237 7.82 17.49 4.26
CA ARG A 237 7.30 18.46 3.28
C ARG A 237 8.15 18.57 2.02
N PHE A 238 7.49 18.77 0.89
CA PHE A 238 8.14 18.97 -0.40
C PHE A 238 9.03 20.22 -0.41
N SER A 239 10.26 20.07 -0.91
CA SER A 239 11.25 21.13 -1.01
C SER A 239 11.54 21.48 -2.48
N PRO A 240 11.01 22.61 -2.99
CA PRO A 240 11.30 23.07 -4.35
C PRO A 240 12.80 23.26 -4.60
N LYS A 241 13.57 23.63 -3.57
CA LYS A 241 15.04 23.79 -3.67
C LYS A 241 15.74 22.46 -3.96
N ARG A 242 15.25 21.34 -3.39
CA ARG A 242 15.79 20.00 -3.65
C ARG A 242 15.41 19.52 -5.05
N ALA A 243 14.16 19.75 -5.47
CA ALA A 243 13.73 19.46 -6.84
C ALA A 243 14.58 20.22 -7.89
N LEU A 244 14.82 21.51 -7.69
CA LEU A 244 15.67 22.33 -8.59
C LEU A 244 17.14 21.90 -8.62
N ARG A 245 17.62 21.17 -7.60
CA ARG A 245 18.96 20.57 -7.56
C ARG A 245 19.00 19.17 -8.19
N GLY A 246 17.88 18.67 -8.71
CA GLY A 246 17.79 17.37 -9.37
C GLY A 246 17.80 16.18 -8.42
N HIS A 247 17.38 16.34 -7.16
CA HIS A 247 17.15 15.20 -6.27
C HIS A 247 16.06 14.26 -6.84
N THR A 248 16.04 13.00 -6.38
CA THR A 248 14.96 12.04 -6.68
C THR A 248 13.65 12.50 -6.02
N TYR A 249 12.51 11.94 -6.43
CA TYR A 249 11.21 12.34 -5.90
C TYR A 249 11.14 12.21 -4.37
N GLY A 250 11.48 11.06 -3.80
CA GLY A 250 11.51 10.85 -2.35
C GLY A 250 12.50 11.79 -1.65
N ASN A 251 13.65 12.06 -2.27
CA ASN A 251 14.65 13.00 -1.76
C ASN A 251 14.29 14.48 -1.96
N CYS A 252 13.14 14.80 -2.58
CA CYS A 252 12.64 16.17 -2.63
C CYS A 252 11.92 16.57 -1.34
N PHE A 253 11.55 15.62 -0.49
CA PHE A 253 10.92 15.90 0.79
C PHE A 253 11.95 16.13 1.89
N LYS A 254 11.58 16.93 2.90
CA LYS A 254 12.42 17.23 4.07
C LYS A 254 11.56 17.15 5.31
N TYR A 255 12.04 16.39 6.30
CA TYR A 255 11.41 16.31 7.61
C TYR A 255 11.69 17.57 8.41
N ASP A 256 10.66 18.07 9.07
CA ASP A 256 10.70 19.19 10.00
C ASP A 256 10.37 18.68 11.39
N GLU A 257 11.40 18.30 12.14
CA GLU A 257 11.31 17.79 13.53
C GLU A 257 10.69 18.80 14.50
N THR A 258 10.67 20.09 14.14
CA THR A 258 10.04 21.15 14.93
C THR A 258 8.59 21.41 14.53
N GLY A 259 8.12 20.79 13.45
CA GLY A 259 6.76 20.90 12.96
C GLY A 259 5.80 19.94 13.65
N ALA A 260 4.50 20.18 13.50
CA ALA A 260 3.46 19.27 13.94
C ALA A 260 3.02 18.33 12.80
N THR A 261 2.55 17.13 13.17
CA THR A 261 1.66 16.35 12.30
C THR A 261 0.25 16.93 12.41
N ARG A 262 -0.43 17.11 11.27
CA ARG A 262 -1.74 17.76 11.20
C ARG A 262 -2.80 16.78 10.71
N PHE A 263 -3.93 16.71 11.39
CA PHE A 263 -5.12 15.99 10.93
C PHE A 263 -6.11 17.00 10.34
N PHE A 264 -6.24 17.02 9.02
CA PHE A 264 -7.33 17.73 8.35
C PHE A 264 -8.58 16.86 8.42
N VAL A 265 -9.66 17.41 8.98
CA VAL A 265 -10.94 16.72 9.12
C VAL A 265 -11.94 17.40 8.20
N ILE A 266 -12.44 16.62 7.25
CA ILE A 266 -13.35 17.08 6.20
C ILE A 266 -14.72 16.47 6.48
N ASP A 267 -15.75 17.30 6.61
CA ASP A 267 -17.13 16.84 6.71
C ASP A 267 -17.63 16.43 5.32
N ARG A 268 -18.14 15.22 5.19
CA ARG A 268 -18.54 14.62 3.91
C ARG A 268 -19.91 15.09 3.41
N ALA A 269 -20.71 15.73 4.24
CA ALA A 269 -21.98 16.32 3.84
C ALA A 269 -21.80 17.78 3.42
N LEU A 270 -20.87 18.49 4.06
CA LEU A 270 -20.54 19.88 3.74
C LEU A 270 -19.47 19.99 2.64
N ASP A 271 -18.71 18.93 2.41
CA ASP A 271 -17.53 18.92 1.52
C ASP A 271 -16.48 19.99 1.92
N GLU A 272 -16.35 20.26 3.23
CA GLU A 272 -15.52 21.33 3.78
C GLU A 272 -14.58 20.81 4.89
N VAL A 273 -13.39 21.43 4.99
CA VAL A 273 -12.50 21.23 6.12
C VAL A 273 -13.11 21.90 7.35
N VAL A 274 -13.63 21.10 8.28
CA VAL A 274 -14.30 21.58 9.51
C VAL A 274 -13.35 21.71 10.70
N SER A 275 -12.21 21.02 10.66
CA SER A 275 -11.19 21.12 11.71
C SER A 275 -9.79 20.79 11.20
N VAL A 276 -8.78 21.39 11.81
CA VAL A 276 -7.38 21.01 11.67
C VAL A 276 -6.82 20.86 13.08
N LEU A 277 -6.41 19.64 13.43
CA LEU A 277 -5.86 19.32 14.74
C LEU A 277 -4.38 18.99 14.61
N GLU A 278 -3.59 19.37 15.61
CA GLU A 278 -2.14 19.18 15.60
C GLU A 278 -1.71 18.25 16.75
N THR A 279 -0.65 17.50 16.52
CA THR A 279 0.01 16.67 17.52
C THR A 279 1.52 16.65 17.27
N ASP A 280 2.26 16.00 18.18
CA ASP A 280 3.70 15.82 18.07
C ASP A 280 4.07 15.17 16.72
N PRO A 281 5.23 15.51 16.15
CA PRO A 281 5.63 15.02 14.83
C PRO A 281 5.77 13.50 14.81
N PHE A 282 5.26 12.89 13.75
CA PHE A 282 5.48 11.49 13.40
C PHE A 282 5.36 11.32 11.88
N PHE A 283 5.83 10.17 11.37
CA PHE A 283 5.66 9.77 9.98
C PHE A 283 4.70 8.57 9.87
N VAL A 284 3.97 8.47 8.76
CA VAL A 284 2.99 7.39 8.53
C VAL A 284 2.96 7.01 7.05
N PHE A 285 2.98 5.71 6.79
CA PHE A 285 2.61 5.16 5.48
C PHE A 285 1.15 4.74 5.46
N HIS A 286 0.71 3.91 6.41
CA HIS A 286 -0.58 3.22 6.35
C HIS A 286 -1.49 3.59 7.53
N HIS A 287 -2.74 3.94 7.22
CA HIS A 287 -3.79 3.95 8.23
C HIS A 287 -4.35 2.52 8.38
N VAL A 288 -5.04 2.25 9.48
CA VAL A 288 -5.76 0.98 9.69
C VAL A 288 -7.25 1.19 9.47
N ASN A 289 -7.82 2.15 10.20
CA ASN A 289 -9.25 2.46 10.16
C ASN A 289 -9.50 3.79 10.88
N ALA A 290 -10.67 4.37 10.69
CA ALA A 290 -11.18 5.44 11.53
C ALA A 290 -12.67 5.27 11.79
N TYR A 291 -13.15 5.78 12.92
CA TYR A 291 -14.57 5.75 13.25
C TYR A 291 -14.96 6.89 14.18
N ASN A 292 -16.24 7.26 14.14
CA ASN A 292 -16.79 8.24 15.07
C ASN A 292 -16.97 7.58 16.44
N GLN A 293 -16.22 8.01 17.47
CA GLN A 293 -16.47 7.57 18.85
C GLN A 293 -17.74 8.22 19.41
N ASN A 294 -18.01 9.46 19.00
CA ASN A 294 -19.26 10.20 19.22
C ASN A 294 -19.27 11.43 18.29
N ASN A 295 -20.28 12.29 18.39
CA ASN A 295 -20.44 13.48 17.55
C ASN A 295 -19.25 14.46 17.59
N ASN A 296 -18.41 14.39 18.63
CA ASN A 296 -17.31 15.34 18.86
C ASN A 296 -15.93 14.68 18.76
N LYS A 297 -15.87 13.36 18.56
CA LYS A 297 -14.61 12.60 18.59
C LYS A 297 -14.53 11.59 17.47
N ILE A 298 -13.40 11.61 16.76
CA ILE A 298 -13.02 10.58 15.79
C ILE A 298 -11.81 9.83 16.33
N VAL A 299 -11.85 8.50 16.19
CA VAL A 299 -10.71 7.62 16.42
C VAL A 299 -10.06 7.35 15.07
N VAL A 300 -8.74 7.43 15.02
CA VAL A 300 -7.90 7.15 13.86
C VAL A 300 -6.80 6.19 14.30
N ASP A 301 -6.82 4.98 13.77
CA ASP A 301 -5.76 4.00 14.00
C ASP A 301 -4.83 3.97 12.79
N LEU A 302 -3.52 4.02 13.02
CA LEU A 302 -2.50 4.04 11.97
C LEU A 302 -1.18 3.44 12.45
N VAL A 303 -0.30 3.14 11.48
CA VAL A 303 1.06 2.68 11.76
C VAL A 303 2.00 3.89 11.76
N ALA A 304 2.43 4.30 12.95
CA ALA A 304 3.28 5.47 13.16
C ALA A 304 4.77 5.10 13.25
N TYR A 305 5.60 5.94 12.67
CA TYR A 305 7.05 5.98 12.82
C TYR A 305 7.45 7.28 13.50
N ASP A 306 8.52 7.26 14.29
CA ASP A 306 9.02 8.48 14.95
C ASP A 306 9.45 9.55 13.91
N ASP A 307 9.99 9.10 12.78
CA ASP A 307 10.47 9.94 11.68
C ASP A 307 10.48 9.16 10.34
N PRO A 308 10.79 9.79 9.19
CA PRO A 308 10.78 9.12 7.88
C PRO A 308 12.07 8.33 7.58
N ALA A 309 12.91 7.98 8.57
CA ALA A 309 14.14 7.19 8.35
C ALA A 309 13.86 5.83 7.71
N ILE A 310 12.64 5.30 7.86
CA ILE A 310 12.17 4.10 7.15
C ILE A 310 12.34 4.24 5.63
N ILE A 311 12.10 5.42 5.05
CA ILE A 311 12.26 5.63 3.59
C ILE A 311 13.71 5.36 3.16
N ASP A 312 14.70 5.87 3.90
CA ASP A 312 16.11 5.61 3.55
C ASP A 312 16.46 4.13 3.79
N ALA A 313 15.92 3.52 4.84
CA ALA A 313 16.14 2.12 5.18
C ALA A 313 15.65 1.14 4.10
N LEU A 314 14.65 1.52 3.29
CA LEU A 314 14.10 0.72 2.18
C LEU A 314 14.88 0.86 0.86
N THR A 315 16.07 1.49 0.88
CA THR A 315 17.02 1.41 -0.24
C THR A 315 17.55 -0.01 -0.38
N LEU A 316 17.71 -0.50 -1.62
CA LEU A 316 18.21 -1.87 -1.87
C LEU A 316 19.59 -2.09 -1.24
N GLN A 317 20.46 -1.09 -1.32
CA GLN A 317 21.78 -1.11 -0.69
C GLN A 317 21.70 -1.37 0.82
N ARG A 318 20.73 -0.78 1.54
CA ARG A 318 20.57 -1.01 2.98
C ARG A 318 19.89 -2.34 3.25
N LEU A 319 18.85 -2.68 2.52
CA LEU A 319 18.11 -3.93 2.70
C LEU A 319 19.00 -5.17 2.47
N GLN A 320 19.89 -5.14 1.47
CA GLN A 320 20.81 -6.23 1.15
C GLN A 320 22.03 -6.28 2.09
N LYS A 321 22.26 -5.23 2.91
CA LYS A 321 23.42 -5.18 3.81
C LYS A 321 23.18 -6.03 5.05
N SER A 322 24.05 -7.02 5.26
CA SER A 322 24.07 -7.83 6.49
C SER A 322 24.10 -6.96 7.76
N GLY A 323 23.18 -7.24 8.69
CA GLY A 323 23.08 -6.53 9.97
C GLY A 323 22.51 -5.12 9.87
N ALA A 324 21.90 -4.74 8.75
CA ALA A 324 21.09 -3.54 8.68
C ALA A 324 19.86 -3.66 9.58
N THR A 325 19.52 -2.57 10.25
CA THR A 325 18.28 -2.43 11.04
C THR A 325 17.29 -1.60 10.22
N ILE A 326 16.05 -2.08 10.14
CA ILE A 326 14.95 -1.37 9.51
C ILE A 326 14.11 -0.72 10.61
N PRO A 327 13.91 0.62 10.61
CA PRO A 327 12.99 1.26 11.54
C PRO A 327 11.59 0.64 11.44
N THR A 328 10.93 0.44 12.57
CA THR A 328 9.63 -0.24 12.60
C THR A 328 8.48 0.70 12.93
N GLY A 329 7.34 0.41 12.31
CA GLY A 329 6.08 1.10 12.59
C GLY A 329 5.44 0.54 13.86
N ARG A 330 4.73 1.41 14.60
CA ARG A 330 3.97 1.06 15.80
C ARG A 330 2.50 1.37 15.58
N LEU A 331 1.63 0.46 16.01
CA LEU A 331 0.20 0.70 15.94
C LEU A 331 -0.21 1.70 17.01
N ASN A 332 -0.71 2.85 16.55
CA ASN A 332 -1.12 3.95 17.40
C ASN A 332 -2.57 4.35 17.11
N ARG A 333 -3.32 4.62 18.18
CA ARG A 333 -4.68 5.16 18.18
C ARG A 333 -4.66 6.64 18.53
N TYR A 334 -5.07 7.47 17.58
CA TYR A 334 -5.25 8.91 17.77
C TYR A 334 -6.74 9.20 17.97
N THR A 335 -7.09 9.84 19.09
CA THR A 335 -8.44 10.35 19.32
C THR A 335 -8.45 11.85 19.09
N LEU A 336 -9.15 12.26 18.03
CA LEU A 336 -9.35 13.63 17.60
C LEU A 336 -10.56 14.22 18.31
N ASN A 337 -10.41 15.24 19.15
CA ASN A 337 -11.52 15.88 19.85
C ASN A 337 -11.74 17.33 19.35
N PHE A 338 -12.89 17.57 18.74
CA PHE A 338 -13.21 18.85 18.10
C PHE A 338 -13.62 19.94 19.08
N VAL A 339 -14.11 19.58 20.27
CA VAL A 339 -14.66 20.56 21.22
C VAL A 339 -13.55 21.35 21.91
N ASN A 340 -12.48 20.67 22.31
CA ASN A 340 -11.33 21.27 22.99
C ASN A 340 -10.09 21.32 22.09
N THR A 341 -10.23 20.94 20.82
CA THR A 341 -9.16 20.89 19.82
C THR A 341 -7.91 20.12 20.29
N THR A 342 -8.10 18.95 20.91
CA THR A 342 -7.00 18.10 21.39
C THR A 342 -6.88 16.80 20.62
N VAL A 343 -5.65 16.31 20.48
CA VAL A 343 -5.33 14.97 19.99
C VAL A 343 -4.69 14.17 21.12
N THR A 344 -5.18 12.96 21.39
CA THR A 344 -4.52 12.02 22.31
C THR A 344 -4.05 10.80 21.53
N ASN A 345 -2.82 10.34 21.80
CA ASN A 345 -2.24 9.15 21.20
C ASN A 345 -2.14 8.02 22.26
N THR A 346 -2.45 6.78 21.87
CA THR A 346 -2.24 5.58 22.69
C THR A 346 -1.76 4.43 21.80
N SER A 347 -0.71 3.74 22.19
CA SER A 347 -0.25 2.55 21.46
C SER A 347 -1.21 1.37 21.67
N LEU A 348 -1.51 0.63 20.60
CA LEU A 348 -2.45 -0.50 20.61
C LEU A 348 -1.76 -1.88 20.54
N SER A 349 -0.51 -1.95 20.09
CA SER A 349 0.24 -3.20 19.96
C SER A 349 1.46 -3.22 20.88
N THR A 350 1.89 -4.42 21.28
CA THR A 350 3.12 -4.59 22.06
C THR A 350 4.39 -4.64 21.20
N GLY A 351 4.26 -4.73 19.88
CA GLY A 351 5.39 -4.86 18.96
C GLY A 351 5.18 -4.18 17.60
N PRO A 352 6.23 -4.21 16.76
CA PRO A 352 6.21 -3.74 15.38
C PRO A 352 5.07 -4.31 14.55
N ILE A 353 4.52 -3.48 13.67
CA ILE A 353 3.57 -3.92 12.67
C ILE A 353 3.61 -3.00 11.46
N GLU A 354 3.38 -3.58 10.29
CA GLU A 354 3.19 -2.89 9.02
C GLU A 354 2.18 -3.66 8.16
N PHE A 355 1.78 -3.09 7.02
CA PHE A 355 0.75 -3.64 6.14
C PHE A 355 -0.55 -3.99 6.90
N PRO A 356 -1.14 -3.03 7.64
CA PRO A 356 -2.32 -3.29 8.43
C PRO A 356 -3.53 -3.62 7.54
N THR A 357 -4.39 -4.51 8.04
CA THR A 357 -5.65 -4.84 7.39
C THR A 357 -6.70 -5.25 8.42
N ILE A 358 -7.97 -5.12 8.03
CA ILE A 358 -9.16 -5.46 8.81
C ILE A 358 -10.16 -6.20 7.92
N ALA A 359 -11.26 -6.68 8.48
CA ALA A 359 -12.46 -7.06 7.72
C ALA A 359 -13.10 -5.80 7.08
N TYR A 360 -12.44 -5.28 6.05
CA TYR A 360 -12.64 -3.91 5.54
C TYR A 360 -14.05 -3.68 5.02
N GLN A 361 -14.62 -4.63 4.29
CA GLN A 361 -15.96 -4.49 3.72
C GLN A 361 -17.01 -4.26 4.82
N SER A 362 -16.89 -5.00 5.92
CA SER A 362 -17.83 -4.93 7.04
C SER A 362 -17.51 -3.82 8.05
N TYR A 363 -16.24 -3.46 8.25
CA TYR A 363 -15.81 -2.64 9.39
C TYR A 363 -15.05 -1.35 9.05
N ASN A 364 -14.72 -1.07 7.79
CA ASN A 364 -14.10 0.21 7.43
C ASN A 364 -15.04 1.39 7.77
N GLY A 365 -14.51 2.43 8.42
CA GLY A 365 -15.30 3.55 8.92
C GLY A 365 -16.03 3.28 10.24
N GLN A 366 -16.10 2.03 10.71
CA GLN A 366 -16.90 1.60 11.86
C GLN A 366 -16.02 1.22 13.06
N PRO A 367 -16.57 1.24 14.29
CA PRO A 367 -15.94 0.59 15.43
C PRO A 367 -15.65 -0.88 15.10
N TYR A 368 -14.45 -1.33 15.42
CA TYR A 368 -13.93 -2.65 15.07
C TYR A 368 -13.02 -3.14 16.19
N ARG A 369 -12.79 -4.45 16.27
CA ARG A 369 -12.01 -5.09 17.33
C ARG A 369 -10.71 -5.71 16.84
N TYR A 370 -10.67 -6.29 15.64
CA TYR A 370 -9.54 -7.07 15.16
C TYR A 370 -8.88 -6.42 13.94
N LEU A 371 -7.55 -6.33 13.99
CA LEU A 371 -6.70 -6.05 12.84
C LEU A 371 -5.58 -7.07 12.75
N TYR A 372 -5.04 -7.17 11.54
CA TYR A 372 -3.93 -8.03 11.19
C TYR A 372 -2.85 -7.22 10.49
N GLY A 373 -1.61 -7.65 10.56
CA GLY A 373 -0.51 -7.04 9.81
C GLY A 373 0.74 -7.89 9.86
N ALA A 374 1.73 -7.54 9.05
CA ALA A 374 3.04 -8.16 9.06
C ALA A 374 3.87 -7.55 10.20
N GLY A 375 4.50 -8.39 11.02
CA GLY A 375 5.31 -7.96 12.16
C GLY A 375 6.68 -8.63 12.20
N HIS A 376 7.29 -8.58 13.38
CA HIS A 376 8.60 -9.16 13.65
C HIS A 376 8.56 -10.06 14.88
N THR A 377 9.18 -11.25 14.79
CA THR A 377 9.38 -12.14 15.93
C THR A 377 10.51 -11.67 16.86
N GLN A 378 11.51 -10.98 16.32
CA GLN A 378 12.67 -10.48 17.06
C GLN A 378 12.50 -9.01 17.46
N GLU A 379 12.93 -8.67 18.68
CA GLU A 379 12.82 -7.32 19.23
C GLU A 379 13.80 -6.32 18.58
N GLU A 380 15.05 -6.69 18.29
CA GLU A 380 16.03 -5.91 17.51
C GLU A 380 17.26 -6.80 17.20
N PRO A 381 18.02 -6.58 16.10
CA PRO A 381 17.75 -5.64 15.02
C PRO A 381 16.63 -6.14 14.10
N HIS A 382 15.66 -5.27 13.79
CA HIS A 382 14.59 -5.63 12.87
C HIS A 382 15.06 -5.77 11.42
N GLN A 383 14.52 -6.79 10.73
CA GLN A 383 14.75 -7.11 9.33
C GLN A 383 13.44 -7.00 8.53
N ILE A 384 13.32 -7.71 7.41
CA ILE A 384 12.02 -7.92 6.73
C ILE A 384 11.09 -8.73 7.66
N GLN A 385 9.79 -8.48 7.54
CA GLN A 385 8.75 -9.09 8.36
C GLN A 385 8.74 -10.63 8.25
N ASP A 386 8.59 -11.30 9.38
CA ASP A 386 8.69 -12.76 9.53
C ASP A 386 7.53 -13.37 10.34
N CYS A 387 6.53 -12.57 10.68
CA CYS A 387 5.32 -13.05 11.36
C CYS A 387 4.07 -12.29 10.93
N ILE A 388 2.90 -12.92 11.13
CA ILE A 388 1.60 -12.27 11.06
C ILE A 388 1.12 -11.97 12.47
N THR A 389 0.78 -10.72 12.72
CA THR A 389 0.34 -10.20 14.01
C THR A 389 -1.17 -9.95 13.96
N LYS A 390 -1.93 -10.51 14.90
CA LYS A 390 -3.32 -10.15 15.21
C LYS A 390 -3.33 -9.27 16.45
N VAL A 391 -4.06 -8.16 16.39
CA VAL A 391 -4.29 -7.27 17.55
C VAL A 391 -5.78 -7.20 17.86
N ASP A 392 -6.12 -7.45 19.13
CA ASP A 392 -7.43 -7.16 19.71
C ASP A 392 -7.40 -5.73 20.29
N THR A 393 -8.05 -4.78 19.63
CA THR A 393 -7.96 -3.34 19.96
C THR A 393 -8.77 -2.94 21.20
N GLU A 394 -9.60 -3.83 21.74
CA GLU A 394 -10.32 -3.59 22.99
C GLU A 394 -9.47 -3.98 24.20
N THR A 395 -8.73 -5.09 24.09
CA THR A 395 -7.91 -5.64 25.19
C THR A 395 -6.43 -5.27 25.10
N GLY A 396 -5.94 -4.87 23.92
CA GLY A 396 -4.52 -4.68 23.63
C GLY A 396 -3.75 -6.00 23.45
N THR A 397 -4.45 -7.13 23.37
CA THR A 397 -3.81 -8.44 23.25
C THR A 397 -3.24 -8.61 21.84
N THR A 398 -1.96 -8.97 21.75
CA THR A 398 -1.26 -9.25 20.51
C THR A 398 -0.97 -10.76 20.42
N THR A 399 -1.34 -11.40 19.31
CA THR A 399 -1.01 -12.81 19.02
C THR A 399 -0.27 -12.87 17.69
N GLN A 400 0.70 -13.77 17.56
CA GLN A 400 1.52 -13.89 16.36
C GLN A 400 1.52 -15.32 15.82
N TRP A 401 1.53 -15.44 14.50
CA TRP A 401 1.91 -16.65 13.78
C TRP A 401 3.26 -16.42 13.11
N SER A 402 4.17 -17.38 13.24
CA SER A 402 5.45 -17.38 12.56
C SER A 402 5.96 -18.80 12.37
N GLN A 403 6.89 -18.96 11.42
CA GLN A 403 7.62 -20.19 11.20
C GLN A 403 9.06 -19.84 10.81
N ASN A 404 10.02 -20.59 11.34
CA ASN A 404 11.43 -20.36 11.04
C ASN A 404 11.68 -20.43 9.52
N GLY A 405 12.50 -19.50 9.02
CA GLY A 405 12.83 -19.42 7.59
C GLY A 405 11.74 -18.80 6.71
N ILE A 406 10.58 -18.40 7.28
CA ILE A 406 9.49 -17.80 6.52
C ILE A 406 9.43 -16.29 6.72
N PHE A 407 9.51 -15.55 5.62
CA PHE A 407 9.24 -14.12 5.54
C PHE A 407 7.89 -13.87 4.91
N VAL A 408 7.14 -12.91 5.43
CA VAL A 408 5.74 -12.66 5.05
C VAL A 408 5.56 -11.27 4.46
N GLY A 409 4.65 -11.17 3.50
CA GLY A 409 4.14 -9.90 3.00
C GLY A 409 2.85 -9.48 3.70
N GLU A 410 2.17 -8.51 3.10
CA GLU A 410 0.86 -8.06 3.56
C GLU A 410 -0.17 -9.20 3.63
N PRO A 411 -0.78 -9.44 4.80
CA PRO A 411 -1.96 -10.30 4.90
C PRO A 411 -3.17 -9.63 4.24
N LEU A 412 -4.02 -10.42 3.60
CA LEU A 412 -5.32 -9.98 3.11
C LEU A 412 -6.43 -10.76 3.81
N VAL A 413 -7.40 -10.05 4.38
CA VAL A 413 -8.58 -10.64 5.02
C VAL A 413 -9.63 -11.00 3.98
N VAL A 414 -10.06 -12.27 3.97
CA VAL A 414 -11.25 -12.74 3.25
C VAL A 414 -12.26 -13.24 4.27
N GLU A 415 -13.35 -12.49 4.42
CA GLU A 415 -14.44 -12.85 5.32
C GLU A 415 -15.12 -14.13 4.85
N LYS A 416 -15.44 -15.01 5.80
CA LYS A 416 -16.24 -16.20 5.50
C LYS A 416 -17.66 -15.77 5.15
N PRO A 417 -18.31 -16.40 4.15
CA PRO A 417 -19.71 -16.15 3.85
C PRO A 417 -20.57 -16.31 5.11
N GLU A 418 -21.43 -15.33 5.37
CA GLU A 418 -22.34 -15.31 6.52
C GLU A 418 -21.62 -15.31 7.89
N ALA A 419 -20.37 -14.84 7.95
CA ALA A 419 -19.63 -14.65 9.19
C ALA A 419 -20.44 -13.84 10.23
N THR A 420 -20.51 -14.35 11.46
CA THR A 420 -21.14 -13.64 12.59
C THR A 420 -20.12 -13.01 13.54
N ALA A 421 -18.88 -13.47 13.49
CA ALA A 421 -17.77 -12.91 14.26
C ALA A 421 -16.84 -12.13 13.32
N GLU A 422 -16.31 -11.01 13.80
CA GLU A 422 -15.43 -10.11 13.04
C GLU A 422 -14.15 -10.81 12.53
N ASP A 423 -13.67 -11.82 13.26
CA ASP A 423 -12.49 -12.62 12.93
C ASP A 423 -12.80 -14.01 12.35
N ASP A 424 -14.06 -14.31 11.98
CA ASP A 424 -14.41 -15.52 11.20
C ASP A 424 -14.03 -15.30 9.72
N CYS A 425 -12.73 -15.27 9.48
CA CYS A 425 -12.12 -14.98 8.19
C CYS A 425 -10.86 -15.82 7.95
N VAL A 426 -10.39 -15.83 6.71
CA VAL A 426 -9.10 -16.38 6.31
C VAL A 426 -8.18 -15.24 5.91
N LEU A 427 -6.95 -15.28 6.40
CA LEU A 427 -5.86 -14.41 5.97
C LEU A 427 -5.11 -15.09 4.82
N LEU A 428 -5.00 -14.41 3.68
CA LEU A 428 -4.16 -14.82 2.55
C LEU A 428 -2.81 -14.10 2.66
N VAL A 429 -1.74 -14.87 2.89
CA VAL A 429 -0.43 -14.33 3.27
C VAL A 429 0.62 -14.74 2.25
N PRO A 430 1.09 -13.82 1.40
CA PRO A 430 2.24 -14.08 0.54
C PRO A 430 3.47 -14.37 1.40
N ALA A 431 4.20 -15.43 1.07
CA ALA A 431 5.33 -15.87 1.86
C ALA A 431 6.53 -16.28 1.00
N LEU A 432 7.73 -16.11 1.57
CA LEU A 432 8.99 -16.65 1.09
C LEU A 432 9.56 -17.57 2.16
N ASP A 433 9.69 -18.85 1.84
CA ASP A 433 10.44 -19.84 2.61
C ASP A 433 11.88 -19.87 2.07
N THR A 434 12.82 -19.40 2.88
CA THR A 434 14.25 -19.33 2.54
C THR A 434 14.98 -20.64 2.75
N ASP A 435 14.43 -21.55 3.56
CA ASP A 435 15.03 -22.86 3.81
C ASP A 435 14.81 -23.79 2.61
N THR A 436 13.67 -23.63 1.93
CA THR A 436 13.33 -24.42 0.74
C THR A 436 13.32 -23.64 -0.57
N GLU A 437 13.65 -22.34 -0.54
CA GLU A 437 13.69 -21.43 -1.69
C GLU A 437 12.37 -21.39 -2.48
N ARG A 438 11.25 -21.45 -1.77
CA ARG A 438 9.90 -21.46 -2.32
C ARG A 438 9.12 -20.24 -1.88
N SER A 439 8.36 -19.65 -2.78
CA SER A 439 7.39 -18.60 -2.47
C SER A 439 5.99 -19.06 -2.79
N GLY A 440 5.00 -18.48 -2.12
CA GLY A 440 3.63 -18.93 -2.27
C GLY A 440 2.64 -18.13 -1.45
N LEU A 441 1.54 -18.79 -1.12
CA LEU A 441 0.44 -18.22 -0.35
C LEU A 441 0.11 -19.15 0.82
N ILE A 442 0.19 -18.62 2.04
CA ILE A 442 -0.21 -19.31 3.28
C ILE A 442 -1.61 -18.82 3.68
N LEU A 443 -2.47 -19.75 4.10
CA LEU A 443 -3.83 -19.47 4.52
C LEU A 443 -3.94 -19.68 6.03
N ILE A 444 -4.26 -18.60 6.74
CA ILE A 444 -4.28 -18.56 8.19
C ILE A 444 -5.68 -18.20 8.68
N SER A 445 -6.15 -18.85 9.74
CA SER A 445 -7.38 -18.51 10.45
C SER A 445 -7.28 -17.14 11.11
N GLY A 446 -8.21 -16.24 10.82
CA GLY A 446 -8.30 -14.94 11.50
C GLY A 446 -8.58 -15.09 12.99
N ALA A 447 -9.33 -16.13 13.39
CA ALA A 447 -9.77 -16.32 14.78
C ALA A 447 -8.62 -16.66 15.74
N ASP A 448 -7.79 -17.63 15.39
CA ASP A 448 -6.78 -18.21 16.28
C ASP A 448 -5.37 -18.26 15.68
N LEU A 449 -5.18 -17.72 14.47
CA LEU A 449 -3.94 -17.77 13.71
C LEU A 449 -3.41 -19.19 13.43
N SER A 450 -4.28 -20.21 13.50
CA SER A 450 -3.92 -21.55 13.02
C SER A 450 -3.81 -21.58 11.49
N GLU A 451 -2.91 -22.39 10.96
CA GLU A 451 -2.75 -22.55 9.51
C GLU A 451 -3.73 -23.59 8.96
N TYR A 452 -4.47 -23.22 7.92
CA TYR A 452 -5.29 -24.14 7.14
C TYR A 452 -4.43 -24.96 6.17
N GLY A 453 -3.56 -24.26 5.46
CA GLY A 453 -2.64 -24.83 4.49
C GLY A 453 -1.93 -23.74 3.70
N ARG A 454 -1.16 -24.15 2.71
CA ARG A 454 -0.40 -23.27 1.83
C ARG A 454 -0.28 -23.84 0.42
N GLY A 455 -0.15 -22.96 -0.56
CA GLY A 455 0.24 -23.30 -1.92
C GLY A 455 1.62 -22.74 -2.23
N MET A 456 2.57 -23.59 -2.62
CA MET A 456 3.96 -23.21 -2.85
C MET A 456 4.38 -23.39 -4.32
N LEU A 457 5.12 -22.40 -4.82
CA LEU A 457 5.77 -22.41 -6.13
C LEU A 457 7.24 -22.84 -5.95
N PRO A 458 7.83 -23.64 -6.87
CA PRO A 458 9.23 -24.10 -6.76
C PRO A 458 10.23 -23.01 -7.20
N THR A 459 10.00 -21.76 -6.80
CA THR A 459 10.91 -20.62 -6.99
C THR A 459 10.67 -19.60 -5.88
N THR A 460 11.63 -18.71 -5.70
CA THR A 460 11.42 -17.48 -4.95
C THR A 460 10.70 -16.43 -5.80
N LEU A 461 9.83 -15.66 -5.16
CA LEU A 461 9.21 -14.46 -5.72
C LEU A 461 9.74 -13.24 -4.97
N PRO A 462 9.98 -12.11 -5.66
CA PRO A 462 10.41 -10.89 -4.98
C PRO A 462 9.31 -10.36 -4.06
N PHE A 463 9.67 -9.74 -2.94
CA PHE A 463 8.72 -9.14 -2.01
C PHE A 463 7.87 -8.07 -2.71
N GLY A 464 6.56 -8.16 -2.52
CA GLY A 464 5.60 -7.22 -3.08
C GLY A 464 5.05 -6.24 -2.04
N PHE A 465 4.10 -5.41 -2.47
CA PHE A 465 3.46 -4.39 -1.63
C PHE A 465 2.00 -4.75 -1.36
N HIS A 466 1.08 -4.32 -2.22
CA HIS A 466 -0.35 -4.38 -1.97
C HIS A 466 -1.09 -5.22 -3.02
N GLY A 467 -2.35 -5.50 -2.72
CA GLY A 467 -3.20 -6.26 -3.62
C GLY A 467 -4.64 -6.37 -3.14
N GLN A 468 -5.43 -7.08 -3.94
CA GLN A 468 -6.88 -7.14 -3.84
C GLN A 468 -7.38 -8.56 -4.03
N PHE A 469 -8.44 -8.92 -3.31
CA PHE A 469 -9.17 -10.15 -3.52
C PHE A 469 -10.52 -9.85 -4.18
N TYR A 470 -10.85 -10.67 -5.17
CA TYR A 470 -12.08 -10.56 -5.94
C TYR A 470 -12.81 -11.90 -5.90
N THR A 471 -14.07 -11.88 -5.48
CA THR A 471 -14.99 -13.01 -5.63
C THR A 471 -15.63 -12.99 -7.03
N ALA A 472 -16.48 -13.98 -7.34
CA ALA A 472 -17.24 -14.04 -8.59
C ALA A 472 -18.08 -12.76 -8.85
N GLU A 473 -18.46 -12.03 -7.80
CA GLU A 473 -19.21 -10.78 -7.88
C GLU A 473 -18.37 -9.61 -8.44
N SER A 474 -17.05 -9.79 -8.57
CA SER A 474 -16.12 -8.87 -9.24
C SER A 474 -15.99 -7.47 -8.59
N ILE A 475 -16.44 -7.34 -7.33
CA ILE A 475 -16.30 -6.12 -6.53
C ILE A 475 -15.02 -6.24 -5.68
N PRO A 476 -14.16 -5.20 -5.62
CA PRO A 476 -13.06 -5.17 -4.67
C PRO A 476 -13.58 -5.33 -3.24
N GLN A 477 -12.95 -6.19 -2.44
CA GLN A 477 -13.38 -6.39 -1.04
C GLN A 477 -12.75 -5.39 -0.06
N ARG A 478 -11.68 -4.70 -0.43
CA ARG A 478 -11.02 -3.74 0.46
C ARG A 478 -10.27 -2.66 -0.28
N SER A 479 -10.03 -1.53 0.35
CA SER A 479 -8.85 -0.74 0.01
C SER A 479 -7.78 -0.95 1.08
N MET A 480 -6.51 -0.76 0.73
CA MET A 480 -5.47 -0.63 1.74
C MET A 480 -5.54 0.79 2.31
N THR A 481 -5.77 0.92 3.62
CA THR A 481 -5.80 2.19 4.36
C THR A 481 -4.44 2.74 4.71
#